data_AF-A0A842QGT0-F1
#
_entry.id   AF-A0A842QGT0-F1
#
_cell.length_a   1.000
_cell.length_b   1.000
_cell.length_c   1.000
_cell.angle_alpha   90.00
_cell.angle_beta   90.00
_cell.angle_gamma   90.00
#
_symmetry.space_group_name_H-M   'P 1'
#
loop_
_entity.id
_entity.type
_entity.pdbx_description
1 polymer ?
#
loop_
_entity_poly.entity_id
_entity_poly.type
_entity_poly.pdbx_seq_one_letter_code
_entity_poly.pdbx_strand_id
1 'polypeptide(L)'
;MELDRIQRILNSFMAISFLVFVGLAGYIFLRDISLTNQTVALPFAFLYLSIVTLITTARIAENPDGLSDYLRGWVAVCAFGTLISALAFMVP
;
A
#
# COMPACT_ATOMS: atom_id res chain seq x y z
N MET A 1 -7.22 -3.90 23.50
CA MET A 1 -8.57 -3.83 22.90
C MET A 1 -8.63 -2.90 21.68
N GLU A 2 -8.27 -1.62 21.77
CA GLU A 2 -8.21 -0.75 20.58
C GLU A 2 -7.00 -1.05 19.68
N LEU A 3 -5.85 -1.32 20.27
CA LEU A 3 -4.63 -1.71 19.57
C LEU A 3 -4.84 -2.96 18.69
N ASP A 4 -5.44 -4.01 19.25
CA ASP A 4 -5.72 -5.27 18.55
C ASP A 4 -6.66 -5.06 17.36
N ARG A 5 -7.64 -4.16 17.52
CA ARG A 5 -8.57 -3.80 16.44
C ARG A 5 -7.83 -3.07 15.32
N ILE A 6 -6.99 -2.09 15.65
CA ILE A 6 -6.24 -1.31 14.68
C ILE A 6 -5.22 -2.19 13.93
N GLN A 7 -4.45 -3.02 14.64
CA GLN A 7 -3.53 -3.97 14.00
C GLN A 7 -4.26 -4.93 13.08
N ARG A 8 -5.45 -5.43 13.46
CA ARG A 8 -6.26 -6.28 12.60
C ARG A 8 -6.70 -5.55 11.33
N ILE A 9 -7.14 -4.30 11.45
CA ILE A 9 -7.54 -3.47 10.30
C ILE A 9 -6.34 -3.24 9.36
N LEU A 10 -5.17 -2.87 9.90
CA LEU A 10 -3.96 -2.68 9.10
C LEU A 10 -3.52 -3.97 8.41
N ASN A 11 -3.54 -5.10 9.11
CA ASN A 11 -3.25 -6.41 8.50
C ASN A 11 -4.24 -6.77 7.39
N SER A 12 -5.53 -6.53 7.58
CA SER A 12 -6.53 -6.73 6.52
C SER A 12 -6.27 -5.80 5.33
N PHE A 13 -5.96 -4.52 5.57
CA PHE A 13 -5.64 -3.56 4.51
C PHE A 13 -4.40 -3.97 3.71
N MET A 14 -3.35 -4.41 4.40
CA MET A 14 -2.14 -4.97 3.79
C MET A 14 -2.50 -6.17 2.89
N ALA A 15 -3.22 -7.16 3.42
CA ALA A 15 -3.57 -8.36 2.67
C ALA A 15 -4.43 -8.06 1.42
N ILE A 16 -5.40 -7.14 1.55
CA ILE A 16 -6.25 -6.72 0.42
C ILE A 16 -5.40 -5.99 -0.62
N SER A 17 -4.54 -5.06 -0.21
CA SER A 17 -3.65 -4.34 -1.13
C SER A 17 -2.73 -5.29 -1.89
N PHE A 18 -2.16 -6.28 -1.19
CA PHE A 18 -1.35 -7.32 -1.81
C PHE A 18 -2.15 -8.20 -2.79
N LEU A 19 -3.38 -8.58 -2.44
CA LEU A 19 -4.27 -9.31 -3.33
C LEU A 19 -4.59 -8.55 -4.62
N VAL A 20 -4.85 -7.24 -4.51
CA VAL A 20 -5.10 -6.38 -5.67
C VAL A 20 -3.84 -6.30 -6.55
N PHE A 21 -2.66 -6.14 -5.95
CA PHE A 21 -1.39 -6.18 -6.69
C PHE A 21 -1.24 -7.48 -7.48
N VAL A 22 -1.42 -8.64 -6.83
CA VAL A 22 -1.28 -9.95 -7.48
C VAL A 22 -2.31 -10.13 -8.59
N GLY A 23 -3.56 -9.70 -8.37
CA GLY A 23 -4.62 -9.75 -9.38
C GLY A 23 -4.29 -8.90 -10.60
N LEU A 24 -3.82 -7.67 -10.41
CA LEU A 24 -3.44 -6.78 -11.50
C LEU A 24 -2.17 -7.26 -12.23
N ALA A 25 -1.15 -7.69 -11.49
CA ALA A 25 0.07 -8.24 -12.08
C ALA A 25 -0.25 -9.49 -12.90
N GLY A 26 -1.01 -10.42 -12.34
CA GLY A 26 -1.47 -11.62 -13.03
C GLY A 26 -2.28 -11.30 -14.28
N TYR A 27 -3.17 -10.30 -14.21
CA TYR A 27 -3.92 -9.84 -15.38
C TYR A 27 -3.01 -9.32 -16.50
N ILE A 28 -2.00 -8.51 -16.16
CA ILE A 28 -1.02 -7.99 -17.13
C ILE A 28 -0.25 -9.13 -17.80
N PHE A 29 0.23 -10.10 -17.00
CA PHE A 29 0.98 -11.26 -17.50
C PHE A 29 0.12 -12.18 -18.37
N LEU A 30 -1.14 -12.43 -18.01
CA LEU A 30 -2.02 -13.35 -18.77
C LEU A 30 -2.52 -12.75 -20.09
N ARG A 31 -2.53 -11.43 -20.21
CA ARG A 31 -3.06 -10.71 -21.38
C ARG A 31 -1.96 -10.20 -22.32
N ASP A 32 -0.69 -10.49 -22.03
CA ASP A 32 0.47 -9.98 -22.76
C ASP A 32 0.40 -8.46 -23.03
N ILE A 33 -0.09 -7.71 -22.03
CA ILE A 33 -0.24 -6.26 -22.16
C ILE A 33 1.15 -5.63 -22.17
N SER A 34 1.40 -4.72 -23.11
CA SER A 34 2.66 -3.97 -23.13
C SER A 34 2.90 -3.27 -21.79
N LEU A 35 4.08 -3.53 -21.22
CA LEU A 35 4.57 -2.95 -19.98
C LEU A 35 4.94 -1.48 -20.21
N THR A 36 3.92 -0.64 -20.26
CA THR A 36 4.08 0.82 -20.26
C THR A 36 4.04 1.35 -18.84
N ASN A 37 4.59 2.54 -18.61
CA ASN A 37 4.53 3.21 -17.31
C ASN A 37 3.10 3.24 -16.74
N GLN A 38 2.09 3.49 -17.58
CA GLN A 38 0.69 3.52 -17.17
C GLN A 38 0.14 2.16 -16.74
N THR A 39 0.56 1.08 -17.40
CA THR A 39 0.09 -0.29 -17.11
C THR A 39 0.65 -0.81 -15.78
N VAL A 40 1.94 -0.55 -15.50
CA VAL A 40 2.59 -1.01 -14.25
C VAL A 40 2.35 -0.10 -13.05
N ALA A 41 1.99 1.17 -13.27
CA ALA A 41 1.69 2.15 -12.24
C ALA A 41 0.79 1.62 -11.11
N LEU A 42 -0.36 1.09 -11.51
CA LEU A 42 -1.42 0.70 -10.59
C LEU A 42 -1.04 -0.51 -9.73
N PRO A 43 -0.55 -1.64 -10.30
CA PRO A 43 -0.03 -2.74 -9.48
C PRO A 43 1.04 -2.27 -8.48
N PHE A 44 2.01 -1.48 -8.93
CA PHE A 44 3.09 -1.00 -8.05
C PHE A 44 2.58 -0.08 -6.92
N ALA A 45 1.54 0.73 -7.17
CA ALA A 45 0.89 1.53 -6.13
C ALA A 45 0.28 0.64 -5.03
N PHE A 46 -0.38 -0.46 -5.40
CA PHE A 46 -0.94 -1.41 -4.41
C PHE A 46 0.14 -2.19 -3.66
N LEU A 47 1.24 -2.55 -4.34
CA LEU A 47 2.40 -3.14 -3.69
C LEU A 47 3.01 -2.18 -2.67
N TYR A 48 3.17 -0.90 -3.03
CA TYR A 48 3.66 0.14 -2.14
C TYR A 48 2.77 0.29 -0.89
N LEU A 49 1.45 0.39 -1.08
CA LEU A 49 0.50 0.46 0.03
C LEU A 49 0.59 -0.75 0.97
N SER A 50 0.76 -1.95 0.40
CA SER A 50 0.95 -3.17 1.19
C SER A 50 2.23 -3.11 2.03
N ILE A 51 3.36 -2.71 1.43
CA ILE A 51 4.66 -2.64 2.12
C ILE A 51 4.64 -1.59 3.24
N VAL A 52 4.14 -0.39 2.95
CA VAL A 52 4.04 0.69 3.95
C VAL A 52 3.18 0.25 5.12
N THR A 53 2.05 -0.40 4.85
CA THR A 53 1.16 -0.91 5.90
C THR A 53 1.81 -2.01 6.72
N LEU A 54 2.58 -2.92 6.10
CA LEU A 54 3.35 -3.94 6.82
C LEU A 54 4.36 -3.29 7.78
N ILE A 55 5.13 -2.30 7.31
CA ILE A 55 6.14 -1.60 8.11
C ILE A 55 5.48 -0.89 9.30
N THR A 56 4.39 -0.17 9.07
CA THR A 56 3.66 0.51 10.15
C THR A 56 3.12 -0.49 11.16
N THR A 57 2.54 -1.60 10.70
CA THR A 57 2.00 -2.63 11.58
C THR A 57 3.09 -3.28 12.44
N ALA A 58 4.27 -3.55 11.85
CA ALA A 58 5.43 -4.06 12.58
C ALA A 58 5.91 -3.08 13.65
N ARG A 59 6.03 -1.78 13.31
CA ARG A 59 6.40 -0.74 14.29
C ARG A 59 5.42 -0.62 15.45
N ILE A 60 4.12 -0.74 15.17
CA ILE A 60 3.07 -0.73 16.21
C ILE A 60 3.18 -1.98 17.10
N ALA A 61 3.55 -3.13 16.54
CA ALA A 61 3.75 -4.35 17.32
C ALA A 61 4.99 -4.28 18.23
N GLU A 62 6.07 -3.63 17.78
CA GLU A 62 7.30 -3.44 18.57
C GLU A 62 7.15 -2.37 19.66
N ASN A 63 6.46 -1.25 19.36
CA ASN A 63 6.26 -0.16 20.30
C ASN A 63 4.82 0.39 20.24
N PRO A 64 3.89 -0.15 21.04
CA PRO A 64 2.48 0.24 20.96
C PRO A 64 2.18 1.66 21.47
N ASP A 65 3.06 2.27 22.26
CA ASP A 65 2.83 3.59 22.85
C ASP A 65 2.80 4.71 21.79
N GLY A 66 3.42 4.49 20.63
CA GLY A 66 3.47 5.43 19.50
C GLY A 66 2.32 5.31 18.49
N LEU A 67 1.26 4.57 18.81
CA LEU A 67 0.19 4.20 17.86
C LEU A 67 -0.36 5.37 17.03
N SER A 68 -0.67 6.50 17.69
CA SER A 68 -1.27 7.67 17.03
C SER A 68 -0.32 8.29 16.00
N ASP A 69 0.96 8.41 16.35
CA ASP A 69 1.97 9.00 15.49
C ASP A 69 2.30 8.07 14.31
N TYR A 70 2.34 6.76 14.53
CA TYR A 70 2.53 5.79 13.45
C TYR A 70 1.35 5.76 12.48
N LEU A 71 0.11 5.86 12.96
CA LEU A 71 -1.06 5.96 12.10
C LEU A 71 -1.08 7.25 11.30
N ARG A 72 -0.78 8.39 11.92
CA ARG A 72 -0.67 9.68 11.20
C ARG A 72 0.42 9.64 10.14
N GLY A 73 1.59 9.08 10.49
CA GLY A 73 2.68 8.87 9.56
C GLY A 73 2.29 7.95 8.41
N TRP A 74 1.59 6.85 8.69
CA TRP A 74 1.06 5.94 7.69
C TRP A 74 0.10 6.63 6.72
N VAL A 75 -0.88 7.38 7.21
CA VAL A 75 -1.80 8.15 6.35
C VAL A 75 -1.03 9.15 5.49
N ALA A 76 -0.09 9.88 6.07
CA ALA A 76 0.71 10.87 5.35
C ALA A 76 1.55 10.23 4.23
N VAL A 77 2.22 9.11 4.54
CA VAL A 77 3.06 8.37 3.57
C VAL A 77 2.20 7.74 2.48
N CYS A 78 1.05 7.15 2.82
CA CYS A 78 0.10 6.64 1.84
C CYS A 78 -0.41 7.76 0.92
N ALA A 79 -0.84 8.90 1.47
CA ALA A 79 -1.34 10.03 0.68
C ALA A 79 -0.24 10.65 -0.20
N PHE A 80 0.97 10.79 0.32
CA PHE A 80 2.09 11.33 -0.43
C PHE A 80 2.55 10.39 -1.54
N GLY A 81 2.64 9.08 -1.24
CA GLY A 81 2.97 8.06 -2.23
C GLY A 81 1.94 7.97 -3.36
N THR A 82 0.64 8.01 -3.03
CA THR A 82 -0.41 8.03 -4.07
C THR A 82 -0.40 9.31 -4.89
N LEU A 83 -0.15 10.47 -4.28
CA LEU A 83 0.01 11.74 -5.00
C LEU A 83 1.20 11.73 -5.96
N ILE A 84 2.36 11.23 -5.53
CA ILE A 84 3.54 11.10 -6.39
C ILE A 84 3.25 10.14 -7.53
N SER A 85 2.65 8.98 -7.25
CA SER A 85 2.25 8.06 -8.32
C SER A 85 1.30 8.75 -9.29
N ALA A 86 0.25 9.42 -8.81
CA ALA A 86 -0.68 10.14 -9.67
C ALA A 86 0.04 11.17 -10.57
N LEU A 87 0.93 11.99 -10.00
CA LEU A 87 1.70 13.00 -10.73
C LEU A 87 2.67 12.37 -11.75
N ALA A 88 3.41 11.34 -11.36
CA ALA A 88 4.37 10.65 -12.22
C ALA A 88 3.72 10.01 -13.45
N PHE A 89 2.44 9.64 -13.36
CA PHE A 89 1.68 9.06 -14.48
C PHE A 89 0.75 10.06 -15.19
N MET A 90 0.65 11.30 -14.69
CA MET A 90 -0.08 12.40 -15.34
C MET A 90 0.81 13.19 -16.32
N VAL A 91 2.14 13.14 -16.13
CA VAL A 91 3.10 13.77 -17.04
C VAL A 91 3.34 12.83 -18.24
N PRO A 92 3.04 13.27 -19.48
CA PRO A 92 3.19 12.47 -20.69
C PRO A 92 4.65 12.15 -21.04
#